data_AF-A0A7C0W1U3-F1
#
_entry.id   AF-A0A7C0W1U3-F1
#
_cell.length_a   1.000
_cell.length_b   1.000
_cell.length_c   1.000
_cell.angle_alpha   90.00
_cell.angle_beta   90.00
_cell.angle_gamma   90.00
#
_symmetry.space_group_name_H-M   'P 1'
#
loop_
_entity.id
_entity.type
_entity.pdbx_description
1 polymer ?
#
loop_
_entity_poly.entity_id
_entity_poly.type
_entity_poly.pdbx_seq_one_letter_code
_entity_poly.pdbx_strand_id
1 'polypeptide(L)'
;MVMAKNYFENGEIHRETYEAYGRNLLILNKAIENYQRAIKLDPNNFLYHYQLGYSYHLMRRLMEASSEYEVVLKLDLPLMPSEADVKLVHKFAPRLFANIKEYFKLKDLVAVIHPKRSIIAYNLFWEDDIDYPGDNDPSDHEVVWIEFDKKKEKVTGVYTYFHKAILSTEEAVKDANLHNQRARINVEWGEHGSLPLSWEKLHPEAIFEKIGKRIRIKDMTERYRELNKSIKNPHHPLAQDWPKRFTGSYKDFTNFSKYIELRRLL
;
A
#
# COMPACT_ATOMS: atom_id res chain seq x y z
N MET A 1 13.72 -1.93 29.43
CA MET A 1 12.67 -1.20 28.69
C MET A 1 13.20 0.05 27.96
N VAL A 2 13.83 1.02 28.63
CA VAL A 2 14.35 2.25 27.97
C VAL A 2 15.40 1.96 26.86
N MET A 3 16.33 1.03 27.11
CA MET A 3 17.37 0.67 26.13
C MET A 3 16.82 -0.03 24.89
N ALA A 4 15.80 -0.89 25.02
CA ALA A 4 15.18 -1.58 23.90
C ALA A 4 14.46 -0.60 22.97
N LYS A 5 13.73 0.36 23.56
CA LYS A 5 13.06 1.44 22.83
C LYS A 5 14.05 2.31 22.04
N ASN A 6 15.20 2.64 22.61
CA ASN A 6 16.23 3.40 21.90
C ASN A 6 16.76 2.65 20.66
N TYR A 7 17.07 1.35 20.80
CA TYR A 7 17.45 0.54 19.64
C TYR A 7 16.35 0.50 18.59
N PHE A 8 15.09 0.31 18.99
CA PHE A 8 13.97 0.32 18.06
C PHE A 8 13.85 1.64 17.28
N GLU A 9 13.89 2.78 17.98
CA GLU A 9 13.79 4.12 17.36
C GLU A 9 14.96 4.38 16.40
N ASN A 10 16.18 3.98 16.76
CA ASN A 10 17.34 4.06 15.84
C ASN A 10 17.17 3.15 14.62
N GLY A 11 16.55 1.97 14.80
CA GLY A 11 16.19 1.09 13.70
C GLY A 11 15.22 1.77 12.73
N GLU A 12 14.18 2.45 13.24
CA GLU A 12 13.22 3.19 12.41
C GLU A 12 13.87 4.33 11.64
N ILE A 13 14.77 5.09 12.27
CA ILE A 13 15.55 6.14 11.61
C ILE A 13 16.34 5.57 10.43
N HIS A 14 17.05 4.46 10.65
CA HIS A 14 17.82 3.81 9.58
C HIS A 14 16.93 3.28 8.47
N ARG A 15 15.79 2.65 8.80
CA ARG A 15 14.83 2.16 7.80
C ARG A 15 14.26 3.30 6.95
N GLU A 16 13.79 4.38 7.57
CA GLU A 16 13.28 5.53 6.82
C GLU A 16 14.37 6.19 5.97
N THR A 17 15.60 6.26 6.49
CA THR A 17 16.76 6.73 5.70
C THR A 17 17.00 5.86 4.47
N TYR A 18 16.90 4.54 4.58
CA TYR A 18 17.01 3.60 3.46
C TYR A 18 15.94 3.85 2.38
N GLU A 19 14.69 4.00 2.79
CA GLU A 19 13.56 4.22 1.87
C GLU A 19 13.57 5.59 1.20
N ALA A 20 14.05 6.62 1.92
CA ALA A 20 14.15 7.99 1.45
C ALA A 20 15.30 8.21 0.45
N TYR A 21 16.47 7.59 0.68
CA TYR A 21 17.71 7.92 -0.05
C TYR A 21 18.22 6.82 -0.99
N GLY A 22 17.36 5.87 -1.39
CA GLY A 22 17.67 5.01 -2.54
C GLY A 22 18.27 3.65 -2.20
N ARG A 23 17.73 2.98 -1.18
CA ARG A 23 17.94 1.55 -0.91
C ARG A 23 19.40 1.13 -0.64
N ASN A 24 20.16 1.93 0.12
CA ASN A 24 21.52 1.56 0.54
C ASN A 24 21.50 0.41 1.56
N LEU A 25 21.91 -0.79 1.14
CA LEU A 25 21.90 -2.00 1.97
C LEU A 25 22.69 -1.87 3.28
N LEU A 26 23.74 -1.04 3.33
CA LEU A 26 24.48 -0.80 4.57
C LEU A 26 23.60 -0.13 5.64
N ILE A 27 22.73 0.80 5.23
CA ILE A 27 21.83 1.49 6.14
C ILE A 27 20.73 0.54 6.62
N LEU A 28 20.21 -0.32 5.73
CA LEU A 28 19.19 -1.30 6.11
C LEU A 28 19.74 -2.38 7.04
N ASN A 29 20.99 -2.80 6.86
CA ASN A 29 21.68 -3.67 7.81
C ASN A 29 21.78 -3.04 9.20
N LYS A 30 22.03 -1.73 9.30
CA LYS A 30 21.99 -1.03 10.60
C LYS A 30 20.59 -1.06 11.22
N ALA A 31 19.53 -0.94 10.42
CA ALA A 31 18.16 -1.08 10.93
C ALA A 31 17.93 -2.48 11.53
N ILE A 32 18.33 -3.52 10.79
CA ILE A 32 18.25 -4.93 11.21
C ILE A 32 19.01 -5.17 12.52
N GLU A 33 20.27 -4.72 12.61
CA GLU A 33 21.08 -4.88 13.83
C GLU A 33 20.43 -4.22 15.05
N ASN A 34 19.84 -3.03 14.85
CA ASN A 34 19.12 -2.32 15.90
C ASN A 34 17.87 -3.09 16.35
N TYR A 35 17.05 -3.58 15.42
CA TYR A 35 15.87 -4.37 15.76
C TYR A 35 16.24 -5.69 16.46
N GLN A 36 17.29 -6.38 16.02
CA GLN A 36 17.80 -7.58 16.71
C GLN A 36 18.23 -7.29 18.14
N ARG A 37 18.87 -6.13 18.40
CA ARG A 37 19.22 -5.71 19.77
C ARG A 37 17.97 -5.38 20.59
N ALA A 38 16.96 -4.75 20.00
CA ALA A 38 15.69 -4.49 20.66
C ALA A 38 14.98 -5.79 21.06
N ILE A 39 14.92 -6.78 20.15
CA ILE A 39 14.34 -8.12 20.39
C ILE A 39 15.11 -8.87 21.48
N LYS A 40 16.45 -8.82 21.51
CA LYS A 40 17.24 -9.44 22.59
C LYS A 40 16.88 -8.90 23.98
N LEU A 41 16.44 -7.65 24.07
CA LEU A 41 16.08 -7.00 25.32
C LEU A 41 14.59 -7.15 25.68
N ASP A 42 13.73 -7.30 24.68
CA ASP A 42 12.28 -7.49 24.83
C ASP A 42 11.74 -8.37 23.69
N PRO A 43 11.86 -9.70 23.82
CA PRO A 43 11.54 -10.65 22.75
C PRO A 43 10.03 -10.85 22.53
N ASN A 44 9.19 -10.34 23.42
CA ASN A 44 7.73 -10.49 23.31
C ASN A 44 7.06 -9.27 22.68
N ASN A 45 7.85 -8.30 22.21
CA ASN A 45 7.33 -7.11 21.56
C ASN A 45 7.13 -7.35 20.06
N PHE A 46 5.88 -7.62 19.66
CA PHE A 46 5.54 -7.93 18.27
C PHE A 46 5.97 -6.83 17.29
N LEU A 47 5.99 -5.54 17.68
CA LEU A 47 6.40 -4.46 16.79
C LEU A 47 7.87 -4.57 16.39
N TYR A 48 8.73 -5.11 17.26
CA TYR A 48 10.15 -5.25 16.98
C TYR A 48 10.38 -6.36 15.95
N HIS A 49 9.67 -7.49 16.10
CA HIS A 49 9.63 -8.57 15.12
C HIS A 49 9.06 -8.10 13.78
N TYR A 50 7.96 -7.34 13.80
CA TYR A 50 7.36 -6.78 12.59
C TYR A 50 8.34 -5.90 11.81
N GLN A 51 9.02 -4.96 12.47
CA GLN A 51 9.98 -4.07 11.81
C GLN A 51 11.23 -4.81 11.32
N LEU A 52 11.66 -5.86 12.03
CA LEU A 52 12.73 -6.74 11.56
C LEU A 52 12.30 -7.51 10.30
N GLY A 53 11.12 -8.11 10.33
CA GLY A 53 10.53 -8.81 9.18
C GLY A 53 10.37 -7.89 7.97
N TYR A 54 9.86 -6.67 8.17
CA TYR A 54 9.74 -5.67 7.12
C TYR A 54 11.11 -5.25 6.57
N SER A 55 12.14 -5.13 7.42
CA SER A 55 13.50 -4.85 6.95
C SER A 55 14.09 -6.00 6.13
N TYR A 56 13.83 -7.26 6.49
CA TYR A 56 14.20 -8.41 5.66
C TYR A 56 13.42 -8.44 4.34
N HIS A 57 12.12 -8.13 4.37
CA HIS A 57 11.30 -8.03 3.17
C HIS A 57 11.86 -6.99 2.20
N LEU A 58 12.24 -5.81 2.69
CA LEU A 58 12.90 -4.76 1.91
C LEU A 58 14.26 -5.18 1.31
N MET A 59 14.92 -6.20 1.88
CA MET A 59 16.14 -6.83 1.35
C MET A 59 15.86 -8.03 0.43
N ARG A 60 14.59 -8.35 0.14
CA ARG A 60 14.16 -9.59 -0.55
C ARG A 60 14.60 -10.88 0.17
N ARG A 61 14.82 -10.81 1.48
CA ARG A 61 15.09 -11.94 2.37
C ARG A 61 13.78 -12.53 2.88
N LEU A 62 13.00 -13.11 1.95
CA LEU A 62 11.59 -13.44 2.18
C LEU A 62 11.39 -14.55 3.21
N MET A 63 12.31 -15.52 3.31
CA MET A 63 12.23 -16.58 4.32
C MET A 63 12.41 -16.03 5.73
N GLU A 64 13.40 -15.14 5.93
CA GLU A 64 13.59 -14.49 7.22
C GLU A 64 12.44 -13.53 7.54
N ALA A 65 11.94 -12.79 6.55
CA ALA A 65 10.75 -11.95 6.72
C ALA A 65 9.53 -12.77 7.18
N SER A 66 9.23 -13.88 6.50
CA SER A 66 8.14 -14.79 6.86
C SER A 66 8.30 -15.33 8.29
N SER A 67 9.52 -15.73 8.67
CA SER A 67 9.78 -16.25 10.02
C SER A 67 9.47 -15.21 11.10
N GLU A 68 9.85 -13.95 10.88
CA GLU A 68 9.54 -12.86 11.83
C GLU A 68 8.04 -12.54 11.85
N TYR A 69 7.37 -12.54 10.70
CA TYR A 69 5.91 -12.34 10.63
C TYR A 69 5.13 -13.47 11.33
N GLU A 70 5.59 -14.72 11.26
CA GLU A 70 5.03 -15.82 12.05
C GLU A 70 5.14 -15.58 13.55
N VAL A 71 6.23 -14.98 14.02
CA VAL A 71 6.38 -14.57 15.42
C VAL A 71 5.38 -13.47 15.77
N VAL A 72 5.20 -12.47 14.88
CA VAL A 72 4.18 -11.42 15.07
C VAL A 72 2.80 -12.04 15.25
N LEU A 73 2.39 -12.97 14.39
CA LEU A 73 1.08 -13.63 14.46
C LEU A 73 0.90 -14.49 15.72
N LYS A 74 1.99 -14.99 16.33
CA LYS A 74 1.94 -15.71 17.60
C LYS A 74 1.83 -14.76 18.80
N LEU A 75 2.47 -13.60 18.73
CA LEU A 75 2.50 -12.60 19.82
C LEU A 75 1.26 -11.70 19.83
N ASP A 76 0.73 -11.37 18.64
CA ASP A 76 -0.46 -10.54 18.43
C ASP A 76 -1.40 -11.25 17.45
N LEU A 77 -2.17 -12.21 18.00
CA LEU A 77 -3.10 -13.02 17.23
C LEU A 77 -4.22 -12.14 16.65
N PRO A 78 -4.48 -12.20 15.33
CA PRO A 78 -5.60 -11.49 14.76
C PRO A 78 -6.92 -12.04 15.32
N LEU A 79 -7.85 -11.14 15.60
CA LEU A 79 -9.21 -11.53 15.97
C LEU A 79 -9.93 -12.08 14.75
N MET A 80 -10.65 -13.20 14.92
CA MET A 80 -11.53 -13.71 13.87
C MET A 80 -12.69 -12.73 13.65
N PRO A 81 -13.01 -12.37 12.40
CA PRO A 81 -14.07 -11.42 12.12
C PRO A 81 -15.43 -12.02 12.54
N SER A 82 -16.24 -11.21 13.20
CA SER A 82 -17.65 -11.53 13.46
C SER A 82 -18.51 -11.28 12.22
N GLU A 83 -19.76 -11.77 12.20
CA GLU A 83 -20.71 -11.45 11.13
C GLU A 83 -20.97 -9.93 11.01
N ALA A 84 -20.91 -9.20 12.12
CA ALA A 84 -21.03 -7.75 12.13
C ALA A 84 -19.83 -7.07 11.45
N ASP A 85 -18.62 -7.59 11.66
CA ASP A 85 -17.39 -7.11 11.01
C ASP A 85 -17.46 -7.31 9.49
N VAL A 86 -17.92 -8.49 9.05
CA VAL A 86 -18.12 -8.79 7.63
C VAL A 86 -19.14 -7.83 7.00
N LYS A 87 -20.29 -7.60 7.65
CA LYS A 87 -21.29 -6.61 7.19
C LYS A 87 -20.71 -5.20 7.09
N LEU A 88 -19.87 -4.81 8.06
CA LEU A 88 -19.21 -3.52 8.09
C LEU A 88 -18.23 -3.34 6.91
N VAL A 89 -17.41 -4.36 6.67
CA VAL A 89 -16.47 -4.42 5.54
C VAL A 89 -17.22 -4.35 4.21
N HIS A 90 -18.29 -5.12 4.01
CA HIS A 90 -19.08 -5.02 2.77
C HIS A 90 -19.76 -3.65 2.59
N LYS A 91 -20.22 -3.02 3.68
CA LYS A 91 -20.89 -1.72 3.64
C LYS A 91 -19.95 -0.61 3.16
N PHE A 92 -18.74 -0.59 3.69
CA PHE A 92 -17.74 0.46 3.39
C PHE A 92 -16.76 0.06 2.29
N ALA A 93 -16.94 -1.10 1.66
CA ALA A 93 -16.09 -1.56 0.56
C ALA A 93 -16.09 -0.54 -0.59
N PRO A 94 -14.93 0.00 -0.99
CA PRO A 94 -14.86 1.00 -2.03
C PRO A 94 -15.31 0.45 -3.40
N ARG A 95 -15.52 1.36 -4.34
CA ARG A 95 -15.79 1.08 -5.75
C ARG A 95 -14.50 1.36 -6.52
N LEU A 96 -13.86 0.31 -7.04
CA LEU A 96 -12.64 0.47 -7.82
C LEU A 96 -12.96 0.74 -9.28
N PHE A 97 -12.25 1.70 -9.86
CA PHE A 97 -12.30 2.04 -11.27
C PHE A 97 -10.87 2.04 -11.82
N ALA A 98 -10.54 0.99 -12.57
CA ALA A 98 -9.26 0.88 -13.25
C ALA A 98 -9.33 1.49 -14.66
N ASN A 99 -8.16 1.69 -15.27
CA ASN A 99 -8.09 1.96 -16.70
C ASN A 99 -8.66 0.78 -17.49
N ILE A 100 -9.35 1.05 -18.61
CA ILE A 100 -9.91 -0.02 -19.45
C ILE A 100 -8.84 -0.92 -20.08
N LYS A 101 -7.62 -0.39 -20.26
CA LYS A 101 -6.46 -1.12 -20.76
C LYS A 101 -5.68 -1.84 -19.67
N GLU A 102 -6.17 -1.87 -18.42
CA GLU A 102 -5.51 -2.58 -17.34
C GLU A 102 -5.37 -4.07 -17.69
N TYR A 103 -4.12 -4.52 -17.68
CA TYR A 103 -3.67 -5.84 -18.09
C TYR A 103 -3.74 -6.82 -16.91
N PHE A 104 -3.32 -6.39 -15.73
CA PHE A 104 -3.28 -7.22 -14.53
C PHE A 104 -4.64 -7.25 -13.83
N LYS A 105 -5.04 -8.44 -13.41
CA LYS A 105 -6.27 -8.59 -12.62
C LYS A 105 -6.01 -8.27 -11.16
N LEU A 106 -7.05 -7.87 -10.46
CA LEU A 106 -7.07 -7.97 -9.01
C LEU A 106 -7.27 -9.46 -8.64
N LYS A 107 -6.24 -10.10 -8.08
CA LYS A 107 -6.25 -11.52 -7.69
C LYS A 107 -7.01 -11.74 -6.39
N ASP A 108 -6.74 -10.89 -5.40
CA ASP A 108 -7.21 -11.10 -4.03
C ASP A 108 -7.38 -9.77 -3.28
N LEU A 109 -8.02 -9.85 -2.12
CA LEU A 109 -8.31 -8.72 -1.25
C LEU A 109 -8.30 -9.16 0.22
N VAL A 110 -7.62 -8.39 1.07
CA VAL A 110 -7.71 -8.56 2.53
C VAL A 110 -8.20 -7.26 3.16
N ALA A 111 -9.36 -7.31 3.81
CA ALA A 111 -9.87 -6.21 4.62
C ALA A 111 -9.44 -6.36 6.08
N VAL A 112 -8.86 -5.30 6.65
CA VAL A 112 -8.39 -5.25 8.04
C VAL A 112 -9.11 -4.12 8.77
N ILE A 113 -9.91 -4.46 9.77
CA ILE A 113 -10.57 -3.48 10.64
C ILE A 113 -9.59 -3.09 11.74
N HIS A 114 -9.35 -1.80 11.90
CA HIS A 114 -8.49 -1.32 12.97
C HIS A 114 -9.14 -1.58 14.34
N PRO A 115 -8.43 -2.10 15.36
CA PRO A 115 -9.03 -2.53 16.63
C PRO A 115 -9.65 -1.39 17.44
N LYS A 116 -9.06 -0.19 17.40
CA LYS A 116 -9.49 0.99 18.18
C LYS A 116 -10.16 2.11 17.38
N ARG A 117 -9.76 2.29 16.12
CA ARG A 117 -10.25 3.37 15.24
C ARG A 117 -11.32 2.83 14.30
N SER A 118 -12.28 3.66 13.94
CA SER A 118 -13.30 3.32 12.95
C SER A 118 -12.75 3.50 11.54
N ILE A 119 -11.77 2.69 11.18
CA ILE A 119 -11.11 2.68 9.88
C ILE A 119 -10.90 1.24 9.42
N ILE A 120 -11.15 1.00 8.13
CA ILE A 120 -10.92 -0.29 7.46
C ILE A 120 -9.85 -0.07 6.40
N ALA A 121 -8.79 -0.89 6.43
CA ALA A 121 -7.83 -1.00 5.34
C ALA A 121 -8.29 -2.09 4.37
N TYR A 122 -8.28 -1.81 3.07
CA TYR A 122 -8.52 -2.76 1.99
C TYR A 122 -7.20 -2.96 1.25
N ASN A 123 -6.56 -4.10 1.49
CA ASN A 123 -5.30 -4.50 0.86
C ASN A 123 -5.61 -5.21 -0.46
N LEU A 124 -5.20 -4.62 -1.57
CA LEU A 124 -5.46 -5.04 -2.93
C LEU A 124 -4.25 -5.78 -3.48
N PHE A 125 -4.44 -7.01 -3.95
CA PHE A 125 -3.35 -7.83 -4.50
C PHE A 125 -3.55 -8.00 -6.00
N TRP A 126 -2.80 -7.24 -6.79
CA TRP A 126 -2.83 -7.27 -8.25
C TRP A 126 -1.94 -8.38 -8.78
N GLU A 127 -2.19 -8.83 -10.01
CA GLU A 127 -1.44 -9.96 -10.57
C GLU A 127 0.08 -9.72 -10.56
N ASP A 128 0.52 -8.51 -10.90
CA ASP A 128 1.92 -8.07 -10.93
C ASP A 128 2.01 -6.53 -11.05
N ASP A 129 3.22 -5.97 -11.03
CA ASP A 129 3.52 -4.57 -11.36
C ASP A 129 4.26 -4.51 -12.71
N ILE A 130 3.75 -3.70 -13.66
CA ILE A 130 4.25 -3.62 -15.03
C ILE A 130 5.75 -3.30 -15.13
N ASP A 131 6.32 -2.61 -14.14
CA ASP A 131 7.71 -2.17 -14.12
C ASP A 131 8.67 -3.17 -13.43
N TYR A 132 8.14 -4.15 -12.69
CA TYR A 132 8.92 -5.05 -11.83
C TYR A 132 8.72 -6.55 -12.10
N PRO A 133 8.81 -7.03 -13.36
CA PRO A 133 8.54 -8.44 -13.73
C PRO A 133 9.46 -9.50 -13.13
N GLY A 134 10.45 -9.12 -12.32
CA GLY A 134 11.49 -10.02 -11.82
C GLY A 134 11.91 -9.70 -10.40
N ASP A 135 11.05 -9.03 -9.63
CA ASP A 135 11.35 -8.72 -8.23
C ASP A 135 10.93 -9.82 -7.25
N ASN A 136 10.35 -10.90 -7.78
CA ASN A 136 9.86 -12.09 -7.09
C ASN A 136 8.72 -11.83 -6.10
N ASP A 137 8.03 -10.69 -6.22
CA ASP A 137 6.81 -10.48 -5.46
C ASP A 137 5.67 -11.33 -6.07
N PRO A 138 4.84 -12.00 -5.25
CA PRO A 138 3.76 -12.85 -5.75
C PRO A 138 2.59 -12.06 -6.37
N SER A 139 2.54 -10.78 -6.04
CA SER A 139 1.52 -9.81 -6.41
C SER A 139 2.03 -8.40 -6.13
N ASP A 140 1.57 -7.43 -6.90
CA ASP A 140 1.66 -6.02 -6.52
C ASP A 140 0.63 -5.71 -5.42
N HIS A 141 1.05 -5.00 -4.38
CA HIS A 141 0.27 -4.76 -3.17
C HIS A 141 -0.03 -3.29 -2.99
N GLU A 142 -1.32 -2.97 -3.08
CA GLU A 142 -1.86 -1.63 -2.90
C GLU A 142 -2.81 -1.57 -1.71
N VAL A 143 -3.06 -0.38 -1.17
CA VAL A 143 -3.93 -0.24 0.00
C VAL A 143 -4.75 1.05 -0.02
N VAL A 144 -6.01 0.90 0.38
CA VAL A 144 -6.98 1.98 0.57
C VAL A 144 -7.52 1.92 1.99
N TRP A 145 -7.68 3.07 2.64
CA TRP A 145 -8.32 3.15 3.94
C TRP A 145 -9.62 3.96 3.89
N ILE A 146 -10.67 3.41 4.50
CA ILE A 146 -11.96 4.06 4.65
C ILE A 146 -12.23 4.30 6.14
N GLU A 147 -12.24 5.56 6.55
CA GLU A 147 -12.62 5.99 7.90
C GLU A 147 -14.11 6.34 7.94
N PHE A 148 -14.79 5.98 9.03
CA PHE A 148 -16.23 6.11 9.15
C PHE A 148 -16.68 6.41 10.59
N ASP A 149 -17.86 7.01 10.72
CA ASP A 149 -18.57 7.16 11.99
C ASP A 149 -19.43 5.91 12.24
N LYS A 150 -19.13 5.14 13.28
CA LYS A 150 -19.87 3.90 13.64
C LYS A 150 -21.35 4.14 13.96
N LYS A 151 -21.70 5.29 14.53
CA LYS A 151 -23.09 5.58 14.96
C LYS A 151 -23.94 6.08 13.82
N LYS A 152 -23.36 6.96 12.99
CA LYS A 152 -24.04 7.51 11.81
C LYS A 152 -23.95 6.59 10.60
N GLU A 153 -23.05 5.61 10.67
CA GLU A 153 -22.68 4.71 9.58
C GLU A 153 -22.32 5.47 8.30
N LYS A 154 -21.52 6.53 8.44
CA LYS A 154 -21.11 7.41 7.34
C LYS A 154 -19.60 7.43 7.17
N VAL A 155 -19.14 7.42 5.93
CA VAL A 155 -17.73 7.67 5.59
C VAL A 155 -17.36 9.09 6.00
N THR A 156 -16.26 9.20 6.72
CA THR A 156 -15.68 10.47 7.21
C THR A 156 -14.28 10.71 6.65
N GLY A 157 -13.60 9.68 6.14
CA GLY A 157 -12.29 9.80 5.51
C GLY A 157 -12.07 8.74 4.43
N VAL A 158 -11.38 9.13 3.36
CA VAL A 158 -10.95 8.24 2.27
C VAL A 158 -9.48 8.52 2.03
N TYR A 159 -8.65 7.50 2.20
CA TYR A 159 -7.21 7.59 2.04
C TYR A 159 -6.74 6.53 1.06
N THR A 160 -5.84 6.89 0.16
CA THR A 160 -5.27 5.94 -0.81
C THR A 160 -3.75 5.99 -0.76
N TYR A 161 -3.12 4.86 -1.02
CA TYR A 161 -1.68 4.79 -1.26
C TYR A 161 -1.39 5.06 -2.73
N PHE A 162 -0.46 5.98 -3.00
CA PHE A 162 0.02 6.30 -4.35
C PHE A 162 1.53 6.44 -4.32
N HIS A 163 2.25 5.38 -4.66
CA HIS A 163 3.72 5.38 -4.79
C HIS A 163 4.45 6.03 -3.61
N LYS A 164 4.12 5.59 -2.38
CA LYS A 164 4.60 6.12 -1.07
C LYS A 164 3.89 7.35 -0.52
N ALA A 165 3.06 8.03 -1.30
CA ALA A 165 2.21 9.10 -0.81
C ALA A 165 0.89 8.54 -0.26
N ILE A 166 0.40 9.13 0.83
CA ILE A 166 -0.98 8.92 1.28
C ILE A 166 -1.80 10.12 0.81
N LEU A 167 -2.82 9.86 0.00
CA LEU A 167 -3.66 10.90 -0.60
C LEU A 167 -5.07 10.85 -0.02
N SER A 168 -5.71 12.00 0.10
CA SER A 168 -7.10 12.11 0.56
C SER A 168 -7.75 13.39 0.04
N THR A 169 -9.06 13.36 -0.21
CA THR A 169 -9.85 14.54 -0.60
C THR A 169 -11.20 14.56 0.09
N GLU A 170 -11.76 15.75 0.30
CA GLU A 170 -13.14 15.87 0.76
C GLU A 170 -14.13 15.37 -0.29
N GLU A 171 -13.81 15.54 -1.57
CA GLU A 171 -14.63 15.10 -2.69
C GLU A 171 -14.81 13.57 -2.70
N ALA A 172 -13.79 12.80 -2.33
CA ALA A 172 -13.91 11.35 -2.18
C ALA A 172 -14.88 10.95 -1.06
N VAL A 173 -14.89 11.69 0.06
CA VAL A 173 -15.85 11.49 1.16
C VAL A 173 -17.27 11.86 0.72
N LYS A 174 -17.43 12.98 0.01
CA LYS A 174 -18.73 13.43 -0.54
C LYS A 174 -19.28 12.39 -1.54
N ASP A 175 -18.44 11.89 -2.43
CA ASP A 175 -18.79 10.81 -3.37
C ASP A 175 -19.23 9.53 -2.63
N ALA A 176 -18.48 9.10 -1.61
CA ALA A 176 -18.85 7.92 -0.82
C ALA A 176 -20.25 8.08 -0.21
N ASN A 177 -20.53 9.24 0.39
CA ASN A 177 -21.81 9.53 1.02
C ASN A 177 -22.98 9.52 0.02
N LEU A 178 -22.75 9.91 -1.24
CA LEU A 178 -23.75 9.85 -2.32
C LEU A 178 -23.96 8.45 -2.88
N HIS A 179 -22.99 7.54 -2.70
CA HIS A 179 -22.99 6.21 -3.28
C HIS A 179 -22.99 5.11 -2.21
N ASN A 180 -23.97 5.19 -1.30
CA ASN A 180 -24.20 4.17 -0.27
C ASN A 180 -22.96 3.89 0.59
N GLN A 181 -22.19 4.92 0.92
CA GLN A 181 -20.99 4.84 1.75
C GLN A 181 -19.79 4.13 1.09
N ARG A 182 -19.80 4.03 -0.25
CA ARG A 182 -18.75 3.37 -1.02
C ARG A 182 -17.98 4.36 -1.88
N ALA A 183 -16.82 4.76 -1.38
CA ALA A 183 -15.95 5.71 -2.05
C ALA A 183 -15.50 5.20 -3.43
N ARG A 184 -15.48 6.08 -4.42
CA ARG A 184 -14.79 5.84 -5.70
C ARG A 184 -13.28 5.94 -5.50
N ILE A 185 -12.58 4.90 -5.93
CA ILE A 185 -11.12 4.85 -5.99
C ILE A 185 -10.71 4.57 -7.44
N ASN A 186 -9.86 5.43 -7.98
CA ASN A 186 -9.29 5.25 -9.30
C ASN A 186 -7.97 4.49 -9.17
N VAL A 187 -7.69 3.57 -10.09
CA VAL A 187 -6.47 2.73 -10.07
C VAL A 187 -5.64 3.06 -11.29
N GLU A 188 -4.41 3.49 -11.06
CA GLU A 188 -3.42 3.73 -12.11
C GLU A 188 -3.16 2.48 -12.95
N TRP A 189 -2.93 2.68 -14.25
CA TRP A 189 -2.63 1.59 -15.16
C TRP A 189 -1.25 0.99 -14.89
N GLY A 190 -1.17 -0.34 -14.77
CA GLY A 190 0.04 -1.15 -14.73
C GLY A 190 0.83 -1.10 -13.42
N GLU A 191 0.88 0.05 -12.75
CA GLU A 191 1.61 0.24 -11.47
C GLU A 191 0.65 0.45 -10.28
N HIS A 192 -0.66 0.33 -10.52
CA HIS A 192 -1.77 0.24 -9.54
C HIS A 192 -1.91 1.30 -8.43
N GLY A 193 -1.11 2.36 -8.44
CA GLY A 193 -1.24 3.49 -7.53
C GLY A 193 -2.70 3.94 -7.39
N SER A 194 -3.19 3.95 -6.16
CA SER A 194 -4.59 4.26 -5.85
C SER A 194 -4.81 5.76 -5.67
N LEU A 195 -5.83 6.29 -6.33
CA LEU A 195 -6.15 7.72 -6.39
C LEU A 195 -7.56 7.99 -5.85
N PRO A 196 -7.74 8.98 -4.96
CA PRO A 196 -9.08 9.39 -4.54
C PRO A 196 -9.77 10.18 -5.67
N LEU A 197 -11.07 10.44 -5.54
CA LEU A 197 -11.73 11.40 -6.43
C LEU A 197 -11.10 12.79 -6.29
N SER A 198 -11.01 13.56 -7.39
CA SER A 198 -10.38 14.89 -7.43
C SER A 198 -8.88 14.91 -7.10
N TRP A 199 -8.19 13.81 -7.39
CA TRP A 199 -6.74 13.66 -7.18
C TRP A 199 -5.90 14.65 -8.00
N GLU A 200 -6.44 15.21 -9.08
CA GLU A 200 -5.72 16.07 -10.04
C GLU A 200 -5.16 17.35 -9.40
N LYS A 201 -5.72 17.75 -8.24
CA LYS A 201 -5.29 18.93 -7.47
C LYS A 201 -4.19 18.61 -6.45
N LEU A 202 -3.86 17.32 -6.26
CA LEU A 202 -2.93 16.87 -5.23
C LEU A 202 -1.49 16.89 -5.76
N HIS A 203 -0.57 17.14 -4.84
CA HIS A 203 0.87 17.04 -5.08
C HIS A 203 1.41 15.93 -4.18
N PRO A 204 1.66 14.72 -4.72
CA PRO A 204 1.97 13.57 -3.89
C PRO A 204 3.36 13.73 -3.26
N GLU A 205 3.44 13.51 -1.95
CA GLU A 205 4.67 13.55 -1.17
C GLU A 205 4.77 12.32 -0.27
N ALA A 206 5.95 11.71 -0.21
CA ALA A 206 6.29 10.74 0.83
C ALA A 206 6.83 11.49 2.05
N ILE A 207 6.30 11.16 3.22
CA ILE A 207 6.65 11.78 4.50
C ILE A 207 7.39 10.74 5.35
N PHE A 208 8.63 11.05 5.73
CA PHE A 208 9.48 10.24 6.60
C PHE A 208 9.68 11.02 7.91
N GLU A 209 8.82 10.75 8.89
CA GLU A 209 8.72 11.52 10.13
C GLU A 209 9.97 11.39 11.01
N LYS A 210 10.56 10.19 11.09
CA LYS A 210 11.70 9.90 11.99
C LYS A 210 12.96 10.66 11.57
N ILE A 211 13.06 11.03 10.30
CA ILE A 211 14.16 11.81 9.75
C ILE A 211 13.75 13.23 9.31
N GLY A 212 12.50 13.64 9.58
CA GLY A 212 11.99 14.96 9.22
C GLY A 212 12.04 15.28 7.74
N LYS A 213 11.89 14.27 6.86
CA LYS A 213 12.07 14.42 5.41
C LYS A 213 10.76 14.31 4.66
N ARG A 214 10.59 15.18 3.65
CA ARG A 214 9.53 15.09 2.65
C ARG A 214 10.15 14.94 1.26
N ILE A 215 9.59 14.05 0.46
CA ILE A 215 10.07 13.77 -0.90
C ILE A 215 8.89 13.85 -1.87
N ARG A 216 9.01 14.70 -2.89
CA ARG A 216 8.04 14.78 -3.98
C ARG A 216 7.99 13.45 -4.73
N ILE A 217 6.79 12.90 -4.89
CA ILE A 217 6.51 11.72 -5.70
C ILE A 217 6.09 12.18 -7.10
N LYS A 218 6.40 11.38 -8.12
CA LYS A 218 6.00 11.67 -9.50
C LYS A 218 4.48 11.69 -9.58
N ASP A 219 3.93 12.71 -10.20
CA ASP A 219 2.49 12.78 -10.44
C ASP A 219 2.06 11.91 -11.65
N MET A 220 0.75 11.79 -11.87
CA MET A 220 0.20 11.03 -13.00
C MET A 220 0.67 11.53 -14.38
N THR A 221 1.02 12.81 -14.51
CA THR A 221 1.51 13.35 -15.79
C THR A 221 2.93 12.88 -16.05
N GLU A 222 3.80 12.91 -15.04
CA GLU A 222 5.16 12.38 -15.12
C GLU A 222 5.15 10.88 -15.38
N ARG A 223 4.32 10.14 -14.64
CA ARG A 223 4.13 8.69 -14.80
C ARG A 223 3.64 8.31 -16.19
N TYR A 224 2.60 9.00 -16.69
CA TYR A 224 2.15 8.83 -18.07
C TYR A 224 3.28 9.05 -19.09
N ARG A 225 4.10 10.09 -18.94
CA ARG A 225 5.19 10.36 -19.90
C ARG A 225 6.24 9.25 -19.91
N GLU A 226 6.45 8.57 -18.79
CA GLU A 226 7.37 7.43 -18.68
C GLU A 226 6.74 6.18 -19.29
N LEU A 227 5.57 5.77 -18.79
CA LEU A 227 4.85 4.59 -19.25
C LEU A 227 4.43 4.67 -20.71
N ASN A 228 4.16 5.86 -21.26
CA ASN A 228 3.86 6.03 -22.68
C ASN A 228 5.09 5.85 -23.58
N LYS A 229 6.30 6.03 -23.05
CA LYS A 229 7.55 5.72 -23.77
C LYS A 229 7.84 4.24 -23.70
N SER A 230 7.97 3.70 -22.49
CA SER A 230 8.28 2.29 -22.22
C SER A 230 8.02 1.97 -20.75
N ILE A 231 7.68 0.72 -20.47
CA ILE A 231 7.84 0.12 -19.13
C ILE A 231 9.33 -0.05 -18.83
N LYS A 232 9.70 -0.24 -17.57
CA LYS A 232 11.09 -0.26 -17.11
C LYS A 232 11.93 -1.40 -17.70
N ASN A 233 11.35 -2.59 -17.86
CA ASN A 233 12.04 -3.79 -18.32
C ASN A 233 11.28 -4.53 -19.44
N PRO A 234 11.12 -3.91 -20.64
CA PRO A 234 10.22 -4.41 -21.68
C PRO A 234 10.65 -5.75 -22.30
N HIS A 235 11.93 -6.12 -22.16
CA HIS A 235 12.50 -7.35 -22.69
C HIS A 235 12.75 -8.42 -21.62
N HIS A 236 12.25 -8.23 -20.39
CA HIS A 236 12.35 -9.26 -19.37
C HIS A 236 11.58 -10.52 -19.79
N PRO A 237 12.14 -11.74 -19.63
CA PRO A 237 11.46 -12.98 -20.06
C PRO A 237 10.07 -13.16 -19.46
N LEU A 238 9.88 -12.81 -18.17
CA LEU A 238 8.58 -12.89 -17.51
C LEU A 238 7.57 -11.84 -18.00
N ALA A 239 8.06 -10.76 -18.61
CA ALA A 239 7.22 -9.70 -19.16
C ALA A 239 6.93 -9.89 -20.65
N GLN A 240 7.26 -11.04 -21.26
CA GLN A 240 7.25 -11.22 -22.72
C GLN A 240 5.92 -10.76 -23.35
N ASP A 241 4.80 -11.17 -22.75
CA ASP A 241 3.45 -10.88 -23.24
C ASP A 241 2.82 -9.60 -22.65
N TRP A 242 3.54 -8.91 -21.75
CA TRP A 242 3.04 -7.69 -21.13
C TRP A 242 3.03 -6.51 -22.10
N PRO A 243 2.10 -5.55 -21.93
CA PRO A 243 2.19 -4.27 -22.61
C PRO A 243 3.54 -3.61 -22.36
N LYS A 244 4.22 -3.19 -23.44
CA LYS A 244 5.55 -2.56 -23.32
C LYS A 244 5.51 -1.09 -23.00
N ARG A 245 4.32 -0.49 -23.09
CA ARG A 245 4.03 0.92 -22.82
C ARG A 245 2.52 1.12 -22.79
N PHE A 246 2.09 2.21 -22.18
CA PHE A 246 0.73 2.70 -22.35
C PHE A 246 0.54 3.29 -23.75
N THR A 247 -0.50 2.87 -24.45
CA THR A 247 -0.88 3.43 -25.76
C THR A 247 -2.10 4.33 -25.62
N GLY A 248 -2.10 5.51 -26.25
CA GLY A 248 -3.20 6.48 -26.16
C GLY A 248 -2.73 7.83 -25.64
N SER A 249 -3.67 8.75 -25.46
CA SER A 249 -3.44 10.08 -24.91
C SER A 249 -3.42 10.06 -23.37
N TYR A 250 -3.00 11.16 -22.75
CA TYR A 250 -3.10 11.33 -21.29
C TYR A 250 -4.55 11.24 -20.78
N LYS A 251 -5.51 11.70 -21.59
CA LYS A 251 -6.94 11.56 -21.28
C LYS A 251 -7.37 10.09 -21.26
N ASP A 252 -6.80 9.26 -22.14
CA ASP A 252 -7.07 7.82 -22.13
C ASP A 252 -6.41 7.14 -20.93
N PHE A 253 -5.20 7.58 -20.53
CA PHE A 253 -4.48 7.07 -19.36
C PHE A 253 -5.23 7.33 -18.06
N THR A 254 -5.82 8.51 -17.93
CA THR A 254 -6.60 8.93 -16.75
C THR A 254 -8.09 8.61 -16.87
N ASN A 255 -8.51 7.82 -17.87
CA ASN A 255 -9.89 7.36 -18.01
C ASN A 255 -10.15 6.06 -17.22
N PHE A 256 -10.61 6.22 -15.99
CA PHE A 256 -10.96 5.13 -15.07
C PHE A 256 -12.41 4.65 -15.30
N SER A 257 -12.61 3.79 -16.29
CA SER A 257 -13.95 3.33 -16.72
C SER A 257 -14.22 1.84 -16.48
N LYS A 258 -13.19 1.05 -16.15
CA LYS A 258 -13.33 -0.38 -15.83
C LYS A 258 -13.71 -0.54 -14.36
N TYR A 259 -15.00 -0.74 -14.08
CA TYR A 259 -15.49 -0.98 -12.73
C TYR A 259 -15.12 -2.38 -12.24
N ILE A 260 -14.57 -2.48 -11.03
CA ILE A 260 -14.26 -3.73 -10.34
C ILE A 260 -15.07 -3.78 -9.03
N GLU A 261 -15.97 -4.76 -8.92
CA GLU A 261 -16.82 -4.95 -7.73
C GLU A 261 -16.07 -5.73 -6.65
N LEU A 262 -15.43 -5.00 -5.73
CA LEU A 262 -14.64 -5.59 -4.63
C LEU A 262 -15.40 -6.56 -3.74
N ARG A 263 -16.71 -6.34 -3.55
CA ARG A 263 -17.51 -7.18 -2.63
C ARG A 263 -17.63 -8.65 -3.08
N ARG A 264 -17.19 -8.99 -4.29
CA ARG A 264 -17.12 -10.39 -4.75
C ARG A 264 -15.91 -11.14 -4.21
N LEU A 265 -14.93 -10.43 -3.65
CA LEU A 265 -13.71 -10.98 -3.04
C LEU A 265 -13.74 -10.92 -1.51
N LEU A 266 -14.84 -10.40 -0.93
CA LEU A 266 -15.04 -10.23 0.51
C LEU A 266 -15.95 -11.33 1.07
#